data_AF-A0A849G2V7-F1
#
_entry.id   AF-A0A849G2V7-F1
#
_cell.length_a   1.000
_cell.length_b   1.000
_cell.length_c   1.000
_cell.angle_alpha   90.00
_cell.angle_beta   90.00
_cell.angle_gamma   90.00
#
_symmetry.space_group_name_H-M   'P 1'
#
loop_
_entity.id
_entity.type
_entity.pdbx_description
1 polymer ?
#
loop_
_entity_poly.entity_id
_entity_poly.type
_entity_poly.pdbx_seq_one_letter_code
_entity_poly.pdbx_strand_id
1 'polypeptide(L)'
;MGIERLEYDKDETSEQEVFAHFVEVIVSLHVPGSFTYRVPSQLVEEIKIGQQVLVQFGRRKVYAAVVCAKHHKAPETHTAKYILEILQPEPIVTHLQLKLWDWISKYYMCYHGDVMNAALPGGFRLSSETMITRFEALPTLELNTREHLLLSTFDTRSQLSMDDISEMLGSNSAAYNTVNQLIAKKAIALHEVVKEKVNPRYETYIMLNPFYEEEKEMSQLFNGLEQRAKVQT
;
A
#
# COMPACT_ATOMS: atom_id res chain seq x y z
N MET A 1 -25.15 -43.87 58.91
CA MET A 1 -25.71 -43.11 57.78
C MET A 1 -25.74 -41.64 58.17
N GLY A 2 -24.82 -40.86 57.66
CA GLY A 2 -24.69 -39.41 57.90
C GLY A 2 -23.51 -38.96 57.06
N ILE A 3 -23.79 -38.19 56.02
CA ILE A 3 -23.00 -38.04 54.80
C ILE A 3 -22.04 -36.88 55.01
N GLU A 4 -20.73 -37.12 54.91
CA GLU A 4 -19.71 -36.08 54.76
C GLU A 4 -19.99 -35.32 53.45
N ARG A 5 -20.31 -34.03 53.55
CA ARG A 5 -20.35 -33.12 52.40
C ARG A 5 -18.92 -32.65 52.16
N LEU A 6 -18.29 -33.23 51.15
CA LEU A 6 -17.02 -32.83 50.59
C LEU A 6 -17.01 -31.31 50.32
N GLU A 7 -16.08 -30.61 50.94
CA GLU A 7 -15.68 -29.27 50.53
C GLU A 7 -15.13 -29.36 49.11
N TYR A 8 -15.81 -28.70 48.18
CA TYR A 8 -15.40 -28.61 46.79
C TYR A 8 -14.29 -27.57 46.71
N ASP A 9 -13.07 -28.04 46.48
CA ASP A 9 -11.89 -27.22 46.22
C ASP A 9 -12.22 -26.26 45.07
N LYS A 10 -12.10 -24.95 45.32
CA LYS A 10 -12.15 -23.96 44.26
C LYS A 10 -10.81 -24.01 43.55
N ASP A 11 -10.73 -24.84 42.51
CA ASP A 11 -9.70 -24.69 41.49
C ASP A 11 -9.75 -23.26 40.95
N GLU A 12 -8.78 -22.44 41.37
CA GLU A 12 -8.41 -21.17 40.76
C GLU A 12 -7.93 -21.45 39.34
N THR A 13 -8.86 -21.69 38.42
CA THR A 13 -8.58 -21.56 37.00
C THR A 13 -8.52 -20.07 36.73
N SER A 14 -7.30 -19.54 36.63
CA SER A 14 -7.04 -18.18 36.21
C SER A 14 -7.73 -17.93 34.87
N GLU A 15 -8.87 -17.24 34.89
CA GLU A 15 -9.51 -16.68 33.71
C GLU A 15 -8.53 -15.63 33.14
N GLN A 16 -7.65 -16.05 32.24
CA GLN A 16 -6.93 -15.12 31.39
C GLN A 16 -8.00 -14.43 30.53
N GLU A 17 -8.35 -13.19 30.89
CA GLU A 17 -9.20 -12.34 30.08
C GLU A 17 -8.64 -12.30 28.63
N VAL A 18 -9.35 -12.95 27.71
CA VAL A 18 -8.97 -13.01 26.29
C VAL A 18 -9.26 -11.63 25.68
N PHE A 19 -8.35 -10.68 25.90
CA PHE A 19 -8.43 -9.38 25.28
C PHE A 19 -8.17 -9.51 23.78
N ALA A 20 -9.12 -9.07 22.95
CA ALA A 20 -8.88 -8.96 21.52
C ALA A 20 -7.73 -7.98 21.26
N HIS A 21 -6.71 -8.43 20.52
CA HIS A 21 -5.55 -7.61 20.18
C HIS A 21 -5.79 -6.86 18.86
N PHE A 22 -5.49 -5.57 18.88
CA PHE A 22 -5.59 -4.70 17.72
C PHE A 22 -4.29 -3.95 17.50
N VAL A 23 -4.08 -3.56 16.24
CA VAL A 23 -3.01 -2.69 15.81
C VAL A 23 -3.57 -1.54 15.00
N GLU A 24 -2.92 -0.39 15.12
CA GLU A 24 -3.07 0.68 14.14
C GLU A 24 -1.96 0.57 13.11
N VAL A 25 -2.32 0.73 11.84
CA VAL A 25 -1.37 0.68 10.73
C VAL A 25 -1.46 1.93 9.87
N ILE A 26 -0.31 2.37 9.37
CA ILE A 26 -0.20 3.36 8.29
C ILE A 26 -0.15 2.57 6.98
N VAL A 27 -1.14 2.77 6.12
CA VAL A 27 -1.20 2.10 4.80
C VAL A 27 -0.40 2.91 3.79
N SER A 28 0.28 2.24 2.85
CA SER A 28 1.06 2.85 1.76
C SER A 28 0.20 3.55 0.69
N LEU A 29 -0.78 4.35 1.10
CA LEU A 29 -1.76 5.03 0.27
C LEU A 29 -1.92 6.49 0.68
N HIS A 30 -2.38 7.33 -0.25
CA HIS A 30 -2.74 8.71 0.00
C HIS A 30 -4.11 8.81 0.71
N VAL A 31 -4.16 8.40 1.98
CA VAL A 31 -5.36 8.41 2.82
C VAL A 31 -5.05 8.96 4.22
N PRO A 32 -5.99 9.68 4.86
CA PRO A 32 -5.75 10.30 6.15
C PRO A 32 -5.67 9.29 7.29
N GLY A 33 -4.66 9.45 8.15
CA GLY A 33 -4.55 8.78 9.44
C GLY A 33 -4.07 7.34 9.41
N SER A 34 -4.31 6.65 10.52
CA SER A 34 -4.05 5.22 10.72
C SER A 34 -5.36 4.43 10.70
N PHE A 35 -5.25 3.11 10.49
CA PHE A 35 -6.40 2.22 10.41
C PHE A 35 -6.25 1.06 11.39
N THR A 36 -7.32 0.75 12.10
CA THR A 36 -7.34 -0.32 13.09
C THR A 36 -7.61 -1.68 12.44
N TYR A 37 -6.73 -2.64 12.72
CA TYR A 37 -6.87 -4.04 12.32
C TYR A 37 -6.80 -4.94 13.54
N ARG A 38 -7.50 -6.08 13.48
CA ARG A 38 -7.40 -7.13 14.48
C ARG A 38 -6.19 -8.01 14.20
N VAL A 39 -5.49 -8.41 15.25
CA VAL A 39 -4.37 -9.34 15.17
C VAL A 39 -4.90 -10.77 15.29
N PRO A 40 -4.65 -11.65 14.30
CA PRO A 40 -4.94 -13.09 14.44
C PRO A 40 -4.23 -13.67 15.66
N SER A 41 -4.83 -14.66 16.33
CA SER A 41 -4.26 -15.26 17.55
C SER A 41 -2.83 -15.78 17.34
N GLN A 42 -2.53 -16.32 16.16
CA GLN A 42 -1.19 -16.83 15.85
C GLN A 42 -0.12 -15.72 15.76
N LEU A 43 -0.50 -14.47 15.52
CA LEU A 43 0.42 -13.35 15.32
C LEU A 43 0.55 -12.44 16.55
N VAL A 44 -0.19 -12.72 17.64
CA VAL A 44 -0.26 -11.83 18.81
C VAL A 44 1.11 -11.62 19.46
N GLU A 45 1.90 -12.69 19.59
CA GLU A 45 3.23 -12.65 20.21
C GLU A 45 4.30 -12.07 19.25
N GLU A 46 4.12 -12.26 17.94
CA GLU A 46 5.08 -11.85 16.93
C GLU A 46 4.95 -10.38 16.52
N ILE A 47 3.74 -9.82 16.61
CA ILE A 47 3.45 -8.46 16.11
C ILE A 47 4.12 -7.40 16.99
N LYS A 48 4.91 -6.53 16.38
CA LYS A 48 5.67 -5.43 17.00
C LYS A 48 5.36 -4.11 16.30
N ILE A 49 5.48 -3.00 17.03
CA ILE A 49 5.39 -1.67 16.43
C ILE A 49 6.60 -1.47 15.50
N GLY A 50 6.35 -0.88 14.33
CA GLY A 50 7.35 -0.66 13.29
C GLY A 50 7.54 -1.80 12.30
N GLN A 51 6.86 -2.93 12.51
CA GLN A 51 6.84 -4.03 11.55
C GLN A 51 5.97 -3.69 10.33
N GLN A 52 6.36 -4.29 9.21
CA GLN A 52 5.60 -4.22 7.97
C GLN A 52 4.63 -5.41 7.89
N VAL A 53 3.39 -5.14 7.51
CA VAL A 53 2.30 -6.11 7.44
C VAL A 53 1.51 -6.00 6.15
N LEU A 54 0.84 -7.07 5.76
CA LEU A 54 -0.17 -7.05 4.69
C LEU A 54 -1.57 -6.87 5.27
N VAL A 55 -2.31 -5.94 4.68
CA VAL A 55 -3.69 -5.65 5.07
C VAL A 55 -4.59 -5.51 3.86
N GLN A 56 -5.85 -5.90 4.00
CA GLN A 56 -6.86 -5.61 2.99
C GLN A 56 -7.45 -4.22 3.24
N PHE A 57 -7.38 -3.33 2.24
CA PHE A 57 -7.96 -2.00 2.29
C PHE A 57 -9.02 -1.82 1.20
N GLY A 58 -10.19 -1.29 1.57
CA GLY A 58 -11.35 -1.21 0.68
C GLY A 58 -11.96 -2.57 0.33
N ARG A 59 -12.52 -2.71 -0.88
CA ARG A 59 -13.31 -3.90 -1.28
C ARG A 59 -12.46 -5.15 -1.50
N ARG A 60 -11.30 -5.04 -2.16
CA ARG A 60 -10.51 -6.23 -2.57
C ARG A 60 -8.99 -6.05 -2.65
N LYS A 61 -8.43 -4.87 -2.40
CA LYS A 61 -7.00 -4.62 -2.61
C LYS A 61 -6.18 -4.89 -1.34
N VAL A 62 -5.04 -5.55 -1.51
CA VAL A 62 -4.08 -5.84 -0.43
C VAL A 62 -2.92 -4.86 -0.56
N TYR A 63 -2.53 -4.27 0.56
CA TYR A 63 -1.45 -3.28 0.63
C TYR A 63 -0.47 -3.62 1.74
N ALA A 64 0.77 -3.19 1.54
CA ALA A 64 1.73 -3.09 2.62
C ALA A 64 1.34 -1.94 3.56
N ALA A 65 1.56 -2.16 4.85
CA ALA A 65 1.33 -1.16 5.89
C ALA A 65 2.38 -1.31 7.00
N VAL A 66 2.58 -0.27 7.80
CA VAL A 66 3.47 -0.29 8.96
C VAL A 66 2.65 -0.17 10.24
N VAL A 67 2.88 -1.06 11.20
CA VAL A 67 2.26 -1.00 12.52
C VAL A 67 2.79 0.21 13.29
N CYS A 68 1.91 1.14 13.67
CA CYS A 68 2.29 2.34 14.43
C CYS A 68 1.87 2.28 15.90
N ALA A 69 0.85 1.49 16.25
CA ALA A 69 0.40 1.30 17.63
C ALA A 69 -0.20 -0.09 17.86
N LYS A 70 -0.24 -0.52 19.13
CA LYS A 70 -0.93 -1.73 19.62
C LYS A 70 -1.94 -1.33 20.68
N HIS A 71 -3.13 -1.91 20.68
CA HIS A 71 -4.16 -1.65 21.69
C HIS A 71 -5.15 -2.81 21.80
N HIS A 72 -6.06 -2.74 22.78
CA HIS A 72 -7.12 -3.74 23.01
C HIS A 72 -8.54 -3.21 22.72
N LYS A 73 -8.65 -1.95 22.32
CA LYS A 73 -9.93 -1.30 22.02
C LYS A 73 -10.40 -1.63 20.60
N ALA A 74 -11.57 -2.24 20.44
CA ALA A 74 -12.20 -2.40 19.13
C ALA A 74 -12.68 -1.04 18.57
N PRO A 75 -12.71 -0.84 17.24
CA PRO A 75 -13.32 0.35 16.66
C PRO A 75 -14.81 0.40 16.96
N GLU A 76 -15.32 1.59 17.28
CA GLU A 76 -16.74 1.79 17.63
C GLU A 76 -17.65 1.79 16.40
N THR A 77 -17.13 2.21 15.24
CA THR A 77 -17.92 2.52 14.05
C THR A 77 -17.92 1.42 13.00
N HIS A 78 -17.05 0.43 13.11
CA HIS A 78 -16.89 -0.62 12.11
C HIS A 78 -16.20 -1.86 12.67
N THR A 79 -16.42 -3.00 12.03
CA THR A 79 -15.69 -4.23 12.31
C THR A 79 -14.29 -4.16 11.73
N ALA A 80 -13.26 -4.21 12.58
CA ALA A 80 -11.87 -4.29 12.14
C ALA A 80 -11.63 -5.59 11.37
N LYS A 81 -10.99 -5.48 10.20
CA LYS A 81 -10.48 -6.64 9.46
C LYS A 81 -9.23 -7.20 10.14
N TYR A 82 -8.85 -8.42 9.79
CA TYR A 82 -7.62 -9.02 10.29
C TYR A 82 -6.39 -8.54 9.52
N ILE A 83 -5.25 -8.45 10.21
CA ILE A 83 -3.93 -8.50 9.56
C ILE A 83 -3.84 -9.82 8.78
N LEU A 84 -3.37 -9.75 7.53
CA LEU A 84 -3.22 -10.93 6.70
C LEU A 84 -1.91 -11.65 7.01
N GLU A 85 -0.82 -10.89 7.16
CA GLU A 85 0.52 -11.43 7.34
C GLU A 85 1.51 -10.36 7.85
N ILE A 86 2.58 -10.79 8.52
CA ILE A 86 3.77 -10.00 8.82
C ILE A 86 4.79 -10.21 7.68
N LEU A 87 5.17 -9.14 6.99
CA LEU A 87 6.11 -9.19 5.86
C LEU A 87 7.57 -9.28 6.29
N GLN A 88 7.89 -8.72 7.46
CA GLN A 88 9.24 -8.67 8.00
C GLN A 88 9.22 -9.06 9.48
N PRO A 89 10.01 -10.07 9.90
CA PRO A 89 9.97 -10.56 11.28
C PRO A 89 10.46 -9.50 12.28
N GLU A 90 11.34 -8.59 11.86
CA GLU A 90 11.81 -7.49 12.69
C GLU A 90 11.24 -6.14 12.23
N PRO A 91 11.03 -5.19 13.17
CA PRO A 91 10.61 -3.83 12.83
C PRO A 91 11.59 -3.16 11.86
N ILE A 92 11.05 -2.66 10.74
CA ILE A 92 11.82 -1.89 9.76
C ILE A 92 11.77 -0.38 10.03
N VAL A 93 10.85 0.05 10.91
CA VAL A 93 10.69 1.44 11.34
C VAL A 93 10.80 1.52 12.86
N THR A 94 11.57 2.47 13.37
CA THR A 94 11.71 2.70 14.80
C THR A 94 10.59 3.62 15.33
N HIS A 95 10.36 3.60 16.64
CA HIS A 95 9.44 4.54 17.30
C HIS A 95 9.82 6.01 17.06
N LEU A 96 11.11 6.33 16.99
CA LEU A 96 11.56 7.70 16.73
C LEU A 96 11.21 8.13 15.30
N GLN A 97 11.38 7.23 14.32
CA GLN A 97 10.96 7.48 12.94
C GLN A 97 9.44 7.65 12.83
N LEU A 98 8.64 6.84 13.53
CA LEU A 98 7.18 7.03 13.55
C LEU A 98 6.78 8.40 14.11
N LYS A 99 7.45 8.87 15.17
CA LYS A 99 7.25 10.23 15.71
C LYS A 99 7.67 11.30 14.70
N LEU A 100 8.77 11.09 13.99
CA LEU A 100 9.21 11.98 12.92
C LEU A 100 8.18 12.02 11.78
N TRP A 101 7.63 10.88 11.38
CA TRP A 101 6.62 10.80 10.33
C TRP A 101 5.35 11.56 10.71
N ASP A 102 4.91 11.43 11.97
CA ASP A 102 3.79 12.19 12.50
C ASP A 102 4.07 13.70 12.49
N TRP A 103 5.28 14.13 12.85
CA TRP A 103 5.68 15.53 12.76
C TRP A 103 5.69 16.04 11.30
N ILE A 104 6.27 15.29 10.36
CA ILE A 104 6.32 15.65 8.93
C ILE A 104 4.89 15.78 8.38
N SER A 105 4.04 14.79 8.62
CA SER A 105 2.65 14.78 8.17
C SER A 105 1.90 16.02 8.65
N LYS A 106 2.05 16.37 9.93
CA LYS A 106 1.41 17.57 10.52
C LYS A 106 2.00 18.87 9.97
N TYR A 107 3.32 18.97 9.87
CA TYR A 107 4.00 20.20 9.46
C TYR A 107 3.78 20.51 7.98
N TYR A 108 3.86 19.50 7.11
CA TYR A 108 3.69 19.63 5.67
C TYR A 108 2.27 19.34 5.18
N MET A 109 1.32 19.09 6.09
CA MET A 109 -0.09 18.83 5.79
C MET A 109 -0.29 17.71 4.75
N CYS A 110 0.54 16.67 4.82
CA CYS A 110 0.44 15.48 3.98
C CYS A 110 0.00 14.27 4.79
N TYR A 111 -0.34 13.16 4.13
CA TYR A 111 -0.78 11.96 4.84
C TYR A 111 0.40 11.09 5.27
N HIS A 112 0.23 10.36 6.39
CA HIS A 112 1.28 9.45 6.90
C HIS A 112 1.73 8.42 5.87
N GLY A 113 0.82 7.95 4.99
CA GLY A 113 1.15 7.04 3.89
C GLY A 113 2.11 7.64 2.86
N ASP A 114 2.01 8.94 2.59
CA ASP A 114 2.95 9.64 1.69
C ASP A 114 4.34 9.73 2.32
N VAL A 115 4.40 10.06 3.61
CA VAL A 115 5.65 10.14 4.37
C VAL A 115 6.31 8.76 4.44
N MET A 116 5.53 7.70 4.71
CA MET A 116 5.99 6.31 4.69
C MET A 116 6.60 5.94 3.33
N ASN A 117 5.91 6.25 2.23
CA ASN A 117 6.38 5.96 0.87
C ASN A 117 7.67 6.73 0.54
N ALA A 118 7.81 7.97 0.98
CA ALA A 118 9.03 8.75 0.79
C ALA A 118 10.20 8.25 1.67
N ALA A 119 9.91 7.77 2.88
CA ALA A 119 10.93 7.36 3.85
C ALA A 119 11.45 5.94 3.66
N LEU A 120 10.61 5.01 3.17
CA LEU A 120 10.99 3.62 3.01
C LEU A 120 11.81 3.39 1.72
N PRO A 121 12.91 2.60 1.76
CA PRO A 121 13.63 2.18 0.57
C PRO A 121 12.77 1.39 -0.41
N GLY A 122 13.11 1.40 -1.70
CA GLY A 122 12.32 0.76 -2.76
C GLY A 122 11.98 -0.70 -2.52
N GLY A 123 12.90 -1.47 -1.93
CA GLY A 123 12.69 -2.88 -1.55
C GLY A 123 11.50 -3.12 -0.61
N PHE A 124 11.09 -2.10 0.15
CA PHE A 124 9.96 -2.18 1.07
C PHE A 124 8.69 -1.53 0.52
N ARG A 125 8.71 -0.95 -0.68
CA ARG A 125 7.55 -0.28 -1.33
C ARG A 125 6.84 -1.17 -2.35
N LEU A 126 6.74 -2.47 -2.04
CA LEU A 126 6.03 -3.41 -2.90
C LEU A 126 4.54 -3.03 -2.95
N SER A 127 4.07 -2.73 -4.15
CA SER A 127 2.67 -2.42 -4.46
C SER A 127 2.20 -3.34 -5.59
N SER A 128 0.88 -3.45 -5.80
CA SER A 128 0.32 -4.19 -6.95
C SER A 128 0.87 -3.72 -8.30
N GLU A 129 1.30 -2.45 -8.37
CA GLU A 129 1.79 -1.80 -9.60
C GLU A 129 3.32 -1.89 -9.78
N THR A 130 4.03 -2.48 -8.82
CA THR A 130 5.49 -2.62 -8.89
C THR A 130 5.85 -3.68 -9.93
N MET A 131 6.61 -3.29 -10.96
CA MET A 131 7.14 -4.23 -11.95
C MET A 131 8.47 -4.77 -11.44
N ILE A 132 8.59 -6.09 -11.42
CA ILE A 132 9.80 -6.78 -10.98
C ILE A 132 10.58 -7.23 -12.21
N THR A 133 11.90 -7.06 -12.19
CA THR A 133 12.83 -7.62 -13.19
C THR A 133 13.86 -8.50 -12.50
N ARG A 134 14.47 -9.40 -13.26
CA ARG A 134 15.58 -10.23 -12.81
C ARG A 134 16.91 -9.50 -12.99
N PHE A 135 17.85 -9.69 -12.06
CA PHE A 135 19.23 -9.23 -12.26
C PHE A 135 19.95 -10.09 -13.31
N GLU A 136 20.74 -9.46 -14.20
CA GLU A 136 21.47 -10.14 -15.29
C GLU A 136 22.51 -11.15 -14.79
N ALA A 137 23.14 -10.88 -13.64
CA ALA A 137 24.12 -11.76 -13.01
C ALA A 137 23.58 -12.29 -11.68
N LEU A 138 23.10 -13.52 -11.67
CA LEU A 138 22.71 -14.19 -10.43
C LEU A 138 23.96 -14.69 -9.69
N PRO A 139 24.14 -14.35 -8.40
CA PRO A 139 25.06 -15.11 -7.56
C PRO A 139 24.58 -16.56 -7.45
N THR A 140 25.47 -17.50 -7.12
CA THR A 140 25.06 -18.87 -6.77
C THR A 140 24.16 -18.79 -5.55
N LEU A 141 22.87 -19.03 -5.76
CA LEU A 141 21.82 -18.83 -4.78
C LEU A 141 21.17 -20.17 -4.47
N GLU A 142 21.01 -20.49 -3.19
CA GLU A 142 20.07 -21.53 -2.79
C GLU A 142 18.66 -20.96 -2.92
N LEU A 143 17.88 -21.58 -3.80
CA LEU A 143 16.52 -21.14 -4.12
C LEU A 143 15.55 -22.24 -3.69
N ASN A 144 14.48 -21.83 -3.03
CA ASN A 144 13.35 -22.72 -2.76
C ASN A 144 12.51 -22.93 -4.02
N THR A 145 11.55 -23.86 -3.98
CA THR A 145 10.71 -24.20 -5.15
C THR A 145 9.96 -23.00 -5.72
N ARG A 146 9.47 -22.09 -4.85
CA ARG A 146 8.72 -20.89 -5.28
C ARG A 146 9.64 -19.84 -5.91
N GLU A 147 10.80 -19.64 -5.31
CA GLU A 147 11.84 -18.75 -5.83
C GLU A 147 12.32 -19.22 -7.21
N HIS A 148 12.54 -20.53 -7.39
CA HIS A 148 12.88 -21.12 -8.69
C HIS A 148 11.79 -20.92 -9.74
N LEU A 149 10.52 -21.15 -9.37
CA LEU A 149 9.38 -20.94 -10.28
C LEU A 149 9.26 -19.48 -10.73
N LEU A 150 9.43 -18.54 -9.80
CA LEU A 150 9.38 -17.12 -10.10
C LEU A 150 10.56 -16.70 -11.00
N LEU A 151 11.78 -17.15 -10.70
CA LEU A 151 12.97 -16.84 -11.49
C LEU A 151 12.96 -17.43 -12.90
N SER A 152 12.49 -18.66 -13.07
CA SER A 152 12.37 -19.29 -14.40
C SER A 152 11.31 -18.62 -15.26
N THR A 153 10.29 -18.01 -14.65
CA THR A 153 9.28 -17.27 -15.40
C THR A 153 9.85 -16.00 -16.02
N PHE A 154 10.86 -15.39 -15.40
CA PHE A 154 11.58 -14.25 -15.98
C PHE A 154 12.36 -14.59 -17.26
N ASP A 155 12.61 -15.87 -17.54
CA ASP A 155 13.22 -16.30 -18.81
C ASP A 155 12.25 -16.13 -19.99
N THR A 156 10.94 -16.18 -19.72
CA THR A 156 9.88 -16.04 -20.74
C THR A 156 9.24 -14.65 -20.75
N ARG A 157 9.12 -14.01 -19.56
CA ARG A 157 8.50 -12.68 -19.39
C ARG A 157 9.51 -11.72 -18.78
N SER A 158 9.79 -10.60 -19.44
CA SER A 158 10.79 -9.63 -18.99
C SER A 158 10.39 -8.85 -17.73
N GLN A 159 9.09 -8.73 -17.45
CA GLN A 159 8.56 -8.02 -16.28
C GLN A 159 7.29 -8.71 -15.77
N LEU A 160 7.09 -8.71 -14.45
CA LEU A 160 5.89 -9.25 -13.79
C LEU A 160 5.37 -8.24 -12.75
N SER A 161 4.05 -8.10 -12.66
CA SER A 161 3.40 -7.34 -11.59
C SER A 161 3.18 -8.22 -10.35
N MET A 162 2.93 -7.60 -9.20
CA MET A 162 2.59 -8.36 -7.99
C MET A 162 1.28 -9.15 -8.12
N ASP A 163 0.34 -8.70 -8.95
CA ASP A 163 -0.90 -9.44 -9.22
C ASP A 163 -0.60 -10.72 -10.02
N ASP A 164 0.25 -10.65 -11.05
CA ASP A 164 0.68 -11.83 -11.83
C ASP A 164 1.38 -12.86 -10.93
N ILE A 165 2.29 -12.39 -10.07
CA ILE A 165 3.05 -13.25 -9.16
C ILE A 165 2.13 -13.89 -8.11
N SER A 166 1.13 -13.15 -7.63
CA SER A 166 0.14 -13.65 -6.69
C SER A 166 -0.74 -14.74 -7.32
N GLU A 167 -1.13 -14.57 -8.58
CA GLU A 167 -1.85 -15.59 -9.34
C GLU A 167 -0.98 -16.84 -9.55
N MET A 168 0.29 -16.67 -9.95
CA MET A 168 1.23 -17.77 -10.17
C MET A 168 1.53 -18.59 -8.90
N LEU A 169 1.68 -17.91 -7.75
CA LEU A 169 2.01 -18.54 -6.48
C LEU A 169 0.76 -18.90 -5.65
N GLY A 170 -0.43 -18.60 -6.15
CA GLY A 170 -1.73 -18.94 -5.57
C GLY A 170 -2.11 -18.14 -4.31
N SER A 171 -1.28 -17.20 -3.86
CA SER A 171 -1.49 -16.41 -2.65
C SER A 171 -0.69 -15.10 -2.70
N ASN A 172 -1.35 -14.00 -2.32
CA ASN A 172 -0.70 -12.69 -2.17
C ASN A 172 0.44 -12.76 -1.14
N SER A 173 0.22 -13.45 -0.01
CA SER A 173 1.21 -13.64 1.04
C SER A 173 2.47 -14.34 0.52
N ALA A 174 2.27 -15.46 -0.20
CA ALA A 174 3.36 -16.21 -0.80
C ALA A 174 4.13 -15.37 -1.82
N ALA A 175 3.44 -14.55 -2.61
CA ALA A 175 4.06 -13.63 -3.56
C ALA A 175 4.96 -12.59 -2.88
N TYR A 176 4.43 -11.83 -1.92
CA TYR A 176 5.20 -10.80 -1.22
C TYR A 176 6.42 -11.40 -0.51
N ASN A 177 6.28 -12.54 0.17
CA ASN A 177 7.40 -13.20 0.83
C ASN A 177 8.47 -13.67 -0.16
N THR A 178 8.07 -14.33 -1.25
CA THR A 178 9.01 -14.83 -2.26
C THR A 178 9.76 -13.66 -2.92
N VAL A 179 9.05 -12.57 -3.24
CA VAL A 179 9.65 -11.36 -3.79
C VAL A 179 10.63 -10.72 -2.79
N ASN A 180 10.24 -10.54 -1.52
CA ASN A 180 11.13 -10.00 -0.49
C ASN A 180 12.41 -10.85 -0.31
N GLN A 181 12.27 -12.19 -0.30
CA GLN A 181 13.42 -13.10 -0.21
C GLN A 181 14.36 -12.94 -1.41
N LEU A 182 13.82 -12.85 -2.63
CA LEU A 182 14.62 -12.65 -3.84
C LEU A 182 15.26 -11.26 -3.90
N ILE A 183 14.61 -10.21 -3.38
CA ILE A 183 15.21 -8.86 -3.23
C ILE A 183 16.39 -8.92 -2.25
N ALA A 184 16.21 -9.54 -1.09
CA ALA A 184 17.27 -9.70 -0.09
C ALA A 184 18.46 -10.48 -0.65
N LYS A 185 18.18 -11.48 -1.49
CA LYS A 185 19.15 -12.28 -2.25
C LYS A 185 19.78 -11.55 -3.44
N LYS A 186 19.35 -10.31 -3.74
CA LYS A 186 19.76 -9.53 -4.92
C LYS A 186 19.54 -10.28 -6.24
N ALA A 187 18.51 -11.13 -6.30
CA ALA A 187 18.15 -11.92 -7.48
C ALA A 187 17.17 -11.16 -8.40
N ILE A 188 16.38 -10.26 -7.82
CA ILE A 188 15.41 -9.42 -8.54
C ILE A 188 15.56 -7.95 -8.15
N ALA A 189 15.26 -7.06 -9.09
CA ALA A 189 15.20 -5.62 -8.92
C ALA A 189 13.76 -5.13 -9.08
N LEU A 190 13.40 -4.07 -8.34
CA LEU A 190 12.13 -3.40 -8.48
C LEU A 190 12.30 -2.21 -9.42
N HIS A 191 11.52 -2.20 -10.51
CA HIS A 191 11.36 -1.03 -11.36
C HIS A 191 9.95 -0.45 -11.14
N GLU A 192 9.89 0.73 -10.55
CA GLU A 192 8.66 1.53 -10.56
C GLU A 192 8.50 2.09 -11.99
N VAL A 193 7.56 1.56 -12.76
CA VAL A 193 7.16 2.19 -14.01
C VAL A 193 6.29 3.38 -13.65
N VAL A 194 6.80 4.60 -13.84
CA VAL A 194 5.95 5.79 -13.85
C VAL A 194 5.02 5.66 -15.05
N LYS A 195 3.84 5.06 -14.86
CA LYS A 195 2.75 5.22 -15.82
C LYS A 195 2.29 6.65 -15.70
N GLU A 196 2.86 7.53 -16.51
CA GLU A 196 2.23 8.82 -16.79
C GLU A 196 0.86 8.53 -17.42
N LYS A 197 -0.16 8.40 -16.57
CA LYS A 197 -1.55 8.39 -16.98
C LYS A 197 -1.93 9.84 -17.27
N VAL A 198 -1.35 10.42 -18.32
CA VAL A 198 -1.91 11.63 -18.91
C VAL A 198 -3.22 11.17 -19.55
N ASN A 199 -4.33 11.37 -18.85
CA ASN A 199 -5.64 11.41 -19.46
C ASN A 199 -5.85 12.88 -19.87
N PRO A 200 -5.39 13.32 -21.06
CA PRO A 200 -5.54 14.70 -21.47
C PRO A 200 -7.04 15.03 -21.45
N ARG A 201 -7.39 16.06 -20.67
CA ARG A 201 -8.73 16.63 -20.72
C ARG A 201 -8.78 17.52 -21.94
N TYR A 202 -9.65 17.18 -22.87
CA TYR A 202 -9.97 18.04 -24.00
C TYR A 202 -11.08 18.99 -23.56
N GLU A 203 -10.82 20.29 -23.65
CA GLU A 203 -11.85 21.32 -23.57
C GLU A 203 -12.05 21.92 -24.96
N THR A 204 -13.31 22.18 -25.32
CA THR A 204 -13.61 22.87 -26.55
C THR A 204 -13.22 24.33 -26.39
N TYR A 205 -12.19 24.76 -27.12
CA TYR A 205 -11.82 26.17 -27.21
C TYR A 205 -12.11 26.68 -28.62
N ILE A 206 -12.38 27.98 -28.72
CA ILE A 206 -12.42 28.69 -29.98
C ILE A 206 -11.07 29.37 -30.12
N MET A 207 -10.40 29.13 -31.24
CA MET A 207 -9.16 29.80 -31.59
C MET A 207 -9.42 30.62 -32.84
N LEU A 208 -8.77 31.78 -32.90
CA LEU A 208 -8.83 32.60 -34.11
C LEU A 208 -8.22 31.80 -35.27
N ASN A 209 -8.84 31.85 -36.44
CA ASN A 209 -8.27 31.24 -37.63
C ASN A 209 -6.90 31.90 -37.89
N PRO A 210 -5.80 31.14 -38.08
CA PRO A 210 -4.44 31.69 -38.21
C PRO A 210 -4.30 32.80 -39.25
N PHE A 211 -5.15 32.80 -40.27
CA PHE A 211 -5.23 33.87 -41.26
C PHE A 211 -5.46 35.27 -40.66
N TYR A 212 -6.15 35.36 -39.53
CA TYR A 212 -6.46 36.63 -38.85
C TYR A 212 -5.55 36.93 -37.66
N GLU A 213 -4.44 36.20 -37.46
CA GLU A 213 -3.46 36.58 -36.42
C GLU A 213 -2.79 37.92 -36.72
N GLU A 214 -2.64 38.26 -38.00
CA GLU A 214 -2.14 39.56 -38.45
C GLU A 214 -3.15 40.67 -38.17
N GLU A 215 -2.70 41.74 -37.50
CA GLU A 215 -3.53 42.84 -37.00
C GLU A 215 -4.35 43.51 -38.12
N LYS A 216 -3.79 43.56 -39.33
CA LYS A 216 -4.44 44.13 -40.51
C LYS A 216 -5.65 43.32 -40.96
N GLU A 217 -5.53 42.00 -40.99
CA GLU A 217 -6.60 41.09 -41.41
C GLU A 217 -7.65 40.95 -40.30
N MET A 218 -7.21 40.95 -39.04
CA MET A 218 -8.09 40.99 -37.86
C MET A 218 -8.98 42.23 -37.85
N SER A 219 -8.39 43.40 -38.10
CA SER A 219 -9.11 44.68 -38.14
C SER A 219 -10.15 44.71 -39.26
N GLN A 220 -9.85 44.12 -40.43
CA GLN A 220 -10.83 44.01 -41.52
C GLN A 220 -11.98 43.08 -41.15
N LEU A 221 -11.71 41.95 -40.48
CA LEU A 221 -12.73 41.03 -40.01
C LEU A 221 -13.68 41.70 -39.01
N PHE A 222 -13.16 42.38 -37.99
CA PHE A 222 -13.97 43.09 -37.00
C PHE A 222 -14.85 44.16 -37.65
N ASN A 223 -14.28 45.00 -38.52
CA ASN A 223 -15.05 46.02 -39.24
C ASN A 223 -16.16 45.43 -40.13
N GLY A 224 -15.90 44.26 -40.75
CA GLY A 224 -16.90 43.54 -41.55
C GLY A 224 -18.01 42.89 -40.71
N LEU A 225 -17.68 42.46 -39.48
CA LEU A 225 -18.64 41.88 -38.54
C LEU A 225 -19.50 42.96 -37.87
N GLU A 226 -18.94 44.13 -37.54
CA GLU A 226 -19.69 45.27 -36.97
C GLU A 226 -20.80 45.75 -37.89
N GLN A 227 -20.55 45.82 -39.20
CA GLN A 227 -21.57 46.24 -40.17
C GLN A 227 -22.69 45.21 -40.41
N ARG A 228 -22.47 43.95 -40.01
CA ARG A 228 -23.42 42.84 -40.19
C ARG A 228 -24.06 42.36 -38.89
N ALA A 229 -23.69 42.95 -37.75
CA ALA A 229 -24.29 42.62 -36.48
C ALA A 229 -25.77 43.06 -36.46
N LYS A 230 -26.69 42.10 -36.31
CA LYS A 230 -28.07 42.43 -35.92
C LYS A 230 -28.04 43.04 -34.54
N VAL A 231 -28.57 44.25 -34.40
CA VAL A 231 -28.85 44.88 -33.10
C VAL A 231 -29.67 43.89 -32.28
N GLN A 232 -29.14 43.45 -31.14
CA GLN A 232 -29.88 42.60 -30.21
C GLN A 232 -30.95 43.47 -29.54
N THR A 233 -32.23 43.12 -29.76
CA THR A 233 -33.36 43.61 -28.98
C THR A 233 -33.54 42.75 -27.74
#